data_AF-A0A9J9Q8R1-F1
#
_entry.id   AF-A0A9J9Q8R1-F1
#
_cell.length_a   1.000
_cell.length_b   1.000
_cell.length_c   1.000
_cell.angle_alpha   90.00
_cell.angle_beta   90.00
_cell.angle_gamma   90.00
#
_symmetry.space_group_name_H-M   'P 1'
#
loop_
_entity.id
_entity.type
_entity.pdbx_description
1 polymer ?
#
loop_
_entity_poly.entity_id
_entity_poly.type
_entity_poly.pdbx_seq_one_letter_code
_entity_poly.pdbx_strand_id
1 'polypeptide(L)'
;MNKRQTRLFAIVATGISAAVFLLLTFDSHRKFDALTNAESITPAVVHGKDVWHKNNCINCHTIFGEGAYYAPDLTKITKLRGEAYLKAYLKDPSKFYDEQRHRRLMPKQDLSDEDIAGLIAFFDWVSNVDNQGWPPRPILVTGSTLPGADRSAAQQADDAKIERGGIAAPPGARPLSGNEDPIALGERVFRTATPACTACHSTAPGVNMAGPSLAGVKGRTEALLGSADYKGQAKDVAAYLHESIVSPSAHLVPGPMYSADGTSFMPTTYAKDLTAEQIDQLVAYLMSMK
;
A
#
# COMPACT_ATOMS: atom_id res chain seq x y z
N MET A 1 34.79 -30.70 -32.70
CA MET A 1 35.63 -29.79 -31.88
C MET A 1 36.73 -30.62 -31.22
N ASN A 2 38.00 -30.28 -31.39
CA ASN A 2 39.10 -31.04 -30.77
C ASN A 2 39.32 -30.62 -29.31
N LYS A 3 40.05 -31.43 -28.52
CA LYS A 3 40.29 -31.18 -27.08
C LYS A 3 40.87 -29.78 -26.78
N ARG A 4 41.72 -29.24 -27.67
CA ARG A 4 42.30 -27.89 -27.52
C ARG A 4 41.27 -26.80 -27.76
N GLN A 5 40.41 -26.95 -28.76
CA GLN A 5 39.31 -26.03 -29.04
C GLN A 5 38.29 -26.01 -27.91
N THR A 6 37.93 -27.17 -27.35
CA THR A 6 37.03 -27.25 -26.19
C THR A 6 37.61 -26.54 -24.97
N ARG A 7 38.90 -26.76 -24.68
CA ARG A 7 39.59 -26.08 -23.56
C ARG A 7 39.67 -24.58 -23.76
N LEU A 8 39.99 -24.13 -24.98
CA LEU A 8 40.06 -22.70 -25.30
C LEU A 8 38.68 -22.05 -25.19
N PHE A 9 37.63 -22.69 -25.72
CA PHE A 9 36.26 -22.23 -25.60
C PHE A 9 35.84 -22.08 -24.13
N ALA A 10 36.10 -23.10 -23.30
CA ALA A 10 35.76 -23.03 -21.87
C ALA A 10 36.49 -21.87 -21.16
N ILE A 11 37.79 -21.71 -21.38
CA ILE A 11 38.57 -20.62 -20.76
C ILE A 11 38.07 -19.25 -21.21
N VAL A 12 37.85 -19.06 -22.51
CA VAL A 12 37.39 -17.78 -23.06
C VAL A 12 35.97 -17.47 -22.59
N ALA A 13 35.05 -18.44 -22.63
CA ALA A 13 33.69 -18.27 -22.15
C ALA A 13 33.66 -17.91 -20.66
N THR A 14 34.44 -18.61 -19.82
CA THR A 14 34.57 -18.27 -18.40
C THR A 14 35.17 -16.88 -18.20
N GLY A 15 36.21 -16.51 -18.96
CA GLY A 15 36.82 -15.18 -18.90
C GLY A 15 35.83 -14.07 -19.26
N ILE A 16 35.04 -14.26 -20.33
CA ILE A 16 33.99 -13.33 -20.74
C ILE A 16 32.91 -13.23 -19.66
N SER A 17 32.38 -14.35 -19.16
CA SER A 17 31.37 -14.34 -18.12
C SER A 17 31.86 -13.66 -16.84
N ALA A 18 33.11 -13.90 -16.44
CA ALA A 18 33.71 -13.22 -15.30
C ALA A 18 33.84 -11.70 -15.52
N ALA A 19 34.28 -11.28 -16.71
CA ALA A 19 34.36 -9.87 -17.06
C ALA A 19 32.97 -9.20 -17.05
N VAL A 20 31.96 -9.84 -17.65
CA VAL A 20 30.57 -9.35 -17.63
C VAL A 20 30.05 -9.25 -16.20
N PHE A 21 30.27 -10.26 -15.36
CA PHE A 21 29.87 -10.23 -13.96
C PHE A 21 30.52 -9.07 -13.20
N LEU A 22 31.82 -8.83 -13.39
CA LEU A 22 32.53 -7.72 -12.74
C LEU A 22 32.01 -6.35 -13.22
N LEU A 23 31.75 -6.21 -14.52
CA LEU A 23 31.18 -4.98 -15.09
C LEU A 23 29.79 -4.69 -14.52
N LEU A 24 28.90 -5.68 -14.50
CA LEU A 24 27.56 -5.54 -13.91
C LEU A 24 27.65 -5.25 -12.41
N THR A 25 28.54 -5.92 -11.68
CA THR A 25 28.77 -5.66 -10.25
C THR A 25 29.16 -4.21 -10.00
N PHE A 26 30.10 -3.68 -10.79
CA PHE A 26 30.54 -2.28 -10.68
C PHE A 26 29.41 -1.30 -11.04
N ASP A 27 28.66 -1.57 -12.10
CA ASP A 27 27.49 -0.77 -12.49
C ASP A 27 26.43 -0.73 -11.38
N SER A 28 26.12 -1.88 -10.75
CA SER A 28 25.19 -1.94 -9.61
C SER A 28 25.67 -1.11 -8.42
N HIS A 29 26.95 -1.23 -8.02
CA HIS A 29 27.48 -0.48 -6.87
C HIS A 29 27.46 1.03 -7.10
N ARG A 30 27.62 1.49 -8.35
CA ARG A 30 27.50 2.93 -8.68
C ARG A 30 26.07 3.46 -8.61
N LYS A 31 25.07 2.58 -8.68
CA LYS A 31 23.64 2.94 -8.69
C LYS A 31 22.98 2.78 -7.33
N PHE A 32 23.57 2.01 -6.40
CA PHE A 32 22.96 1.72 -5.11
C PHE A 32 22.57 2.98 -4.34
N ASP A 33 23.48 3.94 -4.17
CA ASP A 33 23.17 5.16 -3.41
C ASP A 33 21.92 5.88 -3.95
N ALA A 34 21.79 5.94 -5.29
CA ALA A 34 20.64 6.56 -5.94
C ALA A 34 19.35 5.73 -5.81
N LEU A 35 19.44 4.41 -5.95
CA LEU A 35 18.27 3.52 -5.82
C LEU A 35 17.76 3.45 -4.38
N THR A 36 18.67 3.52 -3.40
CA THR A 36 18.36 3.48 -1.98
C THR A 36 18.23 4.85 -1.34
N ASN A 37 18.15 5.93 -2.13
CA ASN A 37 18.03 7.30 -1.63
C ASN A 37 18.94 7.56 -0.41
N ALA A 38 20.22 7.17 -0.52
CA ALA A 38 21.16 7.10 0.59
C ALA A 38 21.42 8.48 1.23
N GLU A 39 21.30 9.54 0.44
CA GLU A 39 21.35 10.93 0.89
C GLU A 39 20.25 11.29 1.89
N SER A 40 19.16 10.52 1.92
CA SER A 40 18.04 10.71 2.84
C SER A 40 18.20 9.95 4.18
N ILE A 41 19.32 9.26 4.41
CA ILE A 41 19.59 8.55 5.66
C ILE A 41 19.96 9.56 6.76
N THR A 42 19.00 9.87 7.62
CA THR A 42 19.19 10.77 8.77
C THR A 42 19.54 9.99 10.05
N PRO A 43 20.00 10.66 11.14
CA PRO A 43 20.18 10.01 12.43
C PRO A 43 18.91 9.30 12.94
N ALA A 44 17.71 9.83 12.64
CA ALA A 44 16.45 9.20 13.00
C ALA A 44 16.20 7.89 12.23
N VAL A 45 16.55 7.84 10.93
CA VAL A 45 16.49 6.61 10.11
C VAL A 45 17.45 5.55 10.69
N VAL A 46 18.67 5.95 11.05
CA VAL A 46 19.65 5.05 11.67
C VAL A 46 19.13 4.52 13.02
N HIS A 47 18.60 5.40 13.87
CA HIS A 47 17.99 5.01 15.14
C HIS A 47 16.85 4.01 14.94
N GLY A 48 15.93 4.29 14.01
CA GLY A 48 14.84 3.37 13.68
C GLY A 48 15.29 1.98 13.21
N LYS A 49 16.34 1.93 12.37
CA LYS A 49 16.96 0.66 11.96
C LYS A 49 17.54 -0.09 13.16
N ASP A 50 18.14 0.62 14.11
CA ASP A 50 18.69 0.01 15.31
C ASP A 50 17.60 -0.52 16.24
N VAL A 51 16.47 0.20 16.35
CA VAL A 51 15.26 -0.28 17.05
C VAL A 51 14.69 -1.53 16.37
N TRP A 52 14.60 -1.54 15.04
CA TRP A 52 14.16 -2.70 14.25
C TRP A 52 14.98 -3.96 14.55
N HIS A 53 16.30 -3.83 14.58
CA HIS A 53 17.19 -4.94 14.92
C HIS A 53 17.11 -5.32 16.41
N LYS A 54 17.13 -4.34 17.32
CA LYS A 54 17.09 -4.57 18.78
C LYS A 54 15.85 -5.35 19.21
N ASN A 55 14.70 -5.08 18.58
CA ASN A 55 13.43 -5.74 18.89
C ASN A 55 13.17 -6.97 18.01
N ASN A 56 14.15 -7.40 17.20
CA ASN A 56 14.04 -8.57 16.31
C ASN A 56 12.78 -8.55 15.44
N CYS A 57 12.38 -7.36 14.95
CA CYS A 57 11.15 -7.23 14.17
C CYS A 57 11.17 -8.10 12.91
N ILE A 58 12.36 -8.36 12.35
CA ILE A 58 12.60 -9.25 11.20
C ILE A 58 12.22 -10.72 11.44
N ASN A 59 12.13 -11.17 12.70
CA ASN A 59 11.69 -12.54 13.03
C ASN A 59 10.20 -12.75 12.76
N CYS A 60 9.43 -11.67 12.60
CA CYS A 60 8.02 -11.75 12.22
C CYS A 60 7.75 -11.09 10.87
N HIS A 61 8.40 -9.96 10.60
CA HIS A 61 8.15 -9.13 9.43
C HIS A 61 9.23 -9.27 8.36
N THR A 62 8.85 -8.93 7.14
CA THR A 62 9.73 -8.88 5.98
C THR A 62 9.99 -7.43 5.55
N ILE A 63 11.21 -7.12 5.10
CA ILE A 63 11.56 -5.89 4.36
C ILE A 63 12.39 -6.30 3.15
N PHE A 64 12.05 -5.80 1.97
CA PHE A 64 12.69 -6.17 0.69
C PHE A 64 12.76 -7.69 0.41
N GLY A 65 11.84 -8.46 0.98
CA GLY A 65 11.76 -9.91 0.78
C GLY A 65 12.58 -10.71 1.79
N GLU A 66 13.32 -10.00 2.65
CA GLU A 66 14.16 -10.58 3.69
C GLU A 66 13.49 -10.52 5.06
N GLY A 67 13.49 -11.66 5.75
CA GLY A 67 12.88 -11.83 7.07
C GLY A 67 11.86 -12.96 7.11
N ALA A 68 11.03 -12.96 8.15
CA ALA A 68 9.95 -13.94 8.28
C ALA A 68 8.68 -13.46 7.59
N TYR A 69 7.94 -14.40 7.01
CA TYR A 69 6.61 -14.20 6.43
C TYR A 69 5.49 -14.52 7.43
N TYR A 70 5.76 -14.35 8.73
CA TYR A 70 4.75 -14.56 9.78
C TYR A 70 3.78 -13.39 9.87
N ALA A 71 4.27 -12.19 9.65
CA ALA A 71 3.55 -10.92 9.63
C ALA A 71 3.76 -10.21 8.28
N PRO A 72 2.98 -9.15 7.98
CA PRO A 72 3.04 -8.48 6.68
C PRO A 72 4.42 -7.88 6.36
N ASP A 73 4.72 -7.78 5.06
CA ASP A 73 5.86 -7.03 4.54
C ASP A 73 5.70 -5.53 4.83
N LEU A 74 6.77 -4.89 5.31
CA LEU A 74 6.76 -3.49 5.74
C LEU A 74 7.45 -2.55 4.74
N THR A 75 7.87 -3.04 3.58
CA THR A 75 8.67 -2.31 2.61
C THR A 75 8.00 -1.03 2.12
N LYS A 76 6.68 -0.99 2.06
CA LYS A 76 5.91 0.20 1.62
C LYS A 76 4.91 0.66 2.68
N ILE A 77 5.14 0.34 3.95
CA ILE A 77 4.12 0.47 5.00
C ILE A 77 3.71 1.93 5.26
N THR A 78 4.61 2.90 5.19
CA THR A 78 4.24 4.32 5.43
C THR A 78 3.35 4.85 4.32
N LYS A 79 3.57 4.41 3.07
CA LYS A 79 2.69 4.70 1.93
C LYS A 79 1.32 4.01 2.02
N LEU A 80 1.23 2.86 2.70
CA LEU A 80 0.00 2.08 2.83
C LEU A 80 -0.87 2.48 4.04
N ARG A 81 -0.27 2.98 5.12
CA ARG A 81 -0.96 3.23 6.39
C ARG A 81 -0.83 4.66 6.91
N GLY A 82 0.20 5.40 6.50
CA GLY A 82 0.47 6.74 7.01
C GLY A 82 1.01 6.75 8.45
N GLU A 83 1.62 7.87 8.82
CA GLU A 83 2.31 8.03 10.11
C GLU A 83 1.36 7.93 11.31
N ALA A 84 0.19 8.57 11.26
CA ALA A 84 -0.76 8.58 12.37
C ALA A 84 -1.22 7.17 12.76
N TYR A 85 -1.53 6.33 11.76
CA TYR A 85 -1.88 4.93 11.98
C TYR A 85 -0.71 4.17 12.59
N LEU A 86 0.49 4.29 12.03
CA LEU A 86 1.66 3.52 12.49
C LEU A 86 2.05 3.88 13.92
N LYS A 87 1.98 5.16 14.27
CA LYS A 87 2.24 5.64 15.63
C LYS A 87 1.23 5.02 16.62
N ALA A 88 -0.06 5.08 16.31
CA ALA A 88 -1.10 4.51 17.16
C ALA A 88 -0.99 2.98 17.25
N TYR A 89 -0.70 2.31 16.14
CA TYR A 89 -0.55 0.86 16.07
C TYR A 89 0.67 0.36 16.86
N LEU A 90 1.84 1.00 16.70
CA LEU A 90 3.06 0.63 17.42
C LEU A 90 2.95 0.88 18.93
N LYS A 91 2.14 1.86 19.35
CA LYS A 91 1.84 2.09 20.77
C LYS A 91 1.03 0.95 21.40
N ASP A 92 0.00 0.49 20.71
CA ASP A 92 -0.88 -0.56 21.23
C ASP A 92 -1.61 -1.32 20.09
N PRO A 93 -1.00 -2.40 19.56
CA PRO A 93 -1.60 -3.19 18.48
C PRO A 93 -2.93 -3.84 18.85
N SER A 94 -3.18 -4.09 20.15
CA SER A 94 -4.40 -4.76 20.63
C SER A 94 -5.67 -3.94 20.43
N LYS A 95 -5.53 -2.62 20.20
CA LYS A 95 -6.66 -1.72 19.88
C LYS A 95 -7.16 -1.86 18.45
N PHE A 96 -6.38 -2.48 17.58
CA PHE A 96 -6.69 -2.62 16.15
C PHE A 96 -7.21 -4.01 15.82
N TYR A 97 -6.67 -5.04 16.47
CA TYR A 97 -7.02 -6.41 16.17
C TYR A 97 -7.27 -7.17 17.46
N ASP A 98 -8.35 -7.95 17.45
CA ASP A 98 -8.77 -8.83 18.55
C ASP A 98 -8.21 -10.25 18.35
N GLU A 99 -7.64 -10.85 19.40
CA GLU A 99 -7.03 -12.19 19.36
C GLU A 99 -8.05 -13.28 19.00
N GLN A 100 -9.31 -13.17 19.45
CA GLN A 100 -10.32 -14.21 19.20
C GLN A 100 -10.67 -14.29 17.71
N ARG A 101 -10.73 -13.14 17.03
CA ARG A 101 -11.06 -13.05 15.60
C ARG A 101 -9.85 -13.15 14.69
N HIS A 102 -8.77 -12.44 15.01
CA HIS A 102 -7.63 -12.25 14.10
C HIS A 102 -6.47 -13.21 14.40
N ARG A 103 -6.49 -13.87 15.58
CA ARG A 103 -5.43 -14.75 16.06
C ARG A 103 -4.09 -14.00 16.03
N ARG A 104 -3.04 -14.56 15.43
CA ARG A 104 -1.66 -14.01 15.33
C ARG A 104 -1.59 -12.47 15.37
N LEU A 105 -1.41 -11.90 16.56
CA LEU A 105 -1.27 -10.47 16.76
C LEU A 105 0.19 -10.08 16.93
N MET A 106 0.51 -8.86 16.54
CA MET A 106 1.77 -8.24 16.93
C MET A 106 1.74 -8.03 18.46
N PRO A 107 2.70 -8.58 19.22
CA PRO A 107 2.77 -8.35 20.65
C PRO A 107 3.13 -6.89 20.92
N LYS A 108 2.65 -6.35 22.05
CA LYS A 108 3.06 -5.02 22.50
C LYS A 108 4.56 -5.02 22.79
N GLN A 109 5.29 -4.15 22.10
CA GLN A 109 6.75 -4.07 22.15
C GLN A 109 7.26 -3.09 23.23
N ASP A 110 6.36 -2.42 23.94
CA ASP A 110 6.67 -1.40 24.97
C ASP A 110 7.71 -0.36 24.52
N LEU A 111 7.57 0.10 23.28
CA LEU A 111 8.45 1.08 22.63
C LEU A 111 8.23 2.50 23.18
N SER A 112 9.31 3.26 23.33
CA SER A 112 9.25 4.68 23.66
C SER A 112 8.70 5.51 22.49
N ASP A 113 8.26 6.74 22.75
CA ASP A 113 7.85 7.66 21.67
C ASP A 113 8.99 7.98 20.69
N GLU A 114 10.22 8.02 21.19
CA GLU A 114 11.42 8.22 20.38
C GLU A 114 11.68 7.01 19.48
N ASP A 115 11.61 5.78 20.03
CA ASP A 115 11.80 4.55 19.26
C ASP A 115 10.73 4.41 18.16
N ILE A 116 9.47 4.76 18.47
CA ILE A 116 8.36 4.74 17.50
C ILE A 116 8.61 5.75 16.39
N ALA A 117 9.00 6.98 16.73
CA ALA A 117 9.32 8.00 15.74
C ALA A 117 10.51 7.58 14.85
N GLY A 118 11.54 6.97 15.44
CA GLY A 118 12.67 6.39 14.72
C GLY A 118 12.22 5.29 13.76
N LEU A 119 11.45 4.32 14.22
CA LEU A 119 10.92 3.23 13.37
C LEU A 119 10.11 3.78 12.20
N ILE A 120 9.24 4.77 12.42
CA ILE A 120 8.46 5.37 11.35
C ILE A 120 9.38 6.08 10.35
N ALA A 121 10.39 6.82 10.80
CA ALA A 121 11.38 7.45 9.91
C ALA A 121 12.15 6.41 9.08
N PHE A 122 12.55 5.29 9.70
CA PHE A 122 13.18 4.18 9.01
C PHE A 122 12.25 3.56 7.96
N PHE A 123 11.00 3.25 8.33
CA PHE A 123 10.02 2.70 7.40
C PHE A 123 9.65 3.67 6.27
N ASP A 124 9.71 4.98 6.53
CA ASP A 124 9.46 5.98 5.49
C ASP A 124 10.61 6.03 4.48
N TRP A 125 11.85 5.99 4.96
CA TRP A 125 13.02 5.84 4.11
C TRP A 125 12.93 4.56 3.26
N VAL A 126 12.64 3.40 3.88
CA VAL A 126 12.43 2.12 3.19
C VAL A 126 11.31 2.21 2.15
N SER A 127 10.20 2.90 2.49
CA SER A 127 9.06 3.08 1.59
C SER A 127 9.39 3.91 0.35
N ASN A 128 10.41 4.75 0.41
CA ASN A 128 10.88 5.60 -0.67
C ASN A 128 12.04 5.03 -1.49
N VAL A 129 12.67 3.93 -1.06
CA VAL A 129 13.63 3.18 -1.88
C VAL A 129 12.98 2.75 -3.20
N ASP A 130 13.65 3.05 -4.32
CA ASP A 130 13.25 2.56 -5.65
C ASP A 130 13.67 1.10 -5.79
N ASN A 131 12.68 0.23 -5.66
CA ASN A 131 12.83 -1.21 -5.80
C ASN A 131 12.23 -1.73 -7.10
N GLN A 132 12.10 -0.86 -8.12
CA GLN A 132 11.67 -1.20 -9.47
C GLN A 132 10.34 -1.95 -9.53
N GLY A 133 9.39 -1.58 -8.65
CA GLY A 133 8.06 -2.17 -8.61
C GLY A 133 7.91 -3.40 -7.72
N TRP A 134 8.86 -3.64 -6.81
CA TRP A 134 8.79 -4.69 -5.79
C TRP A 134 8.08 -4.18 -4.50
N PRO A 135 7.46 -5.02 -3.64
CA PRO A 135 7.06 -6.40 -3.92
C PRO A 135 6.02 -6.43 -5.06
N PRO A 136 6.08 -7.45 -5.94
CA PRO A 136 5.11 -7.58 -7.01
C PRO A 136 3.72 -7.81 -6.42
N ARG A 137 2.91 -6.75 -6.40
CA ARG A 137 1.53 -6.67 -5.88
C ARG A 137 1.43 -7.01 -4.39
N PRO A 138 0.38 -6.54 -3.67
CA PRO A 138 0.17 -6.98 -2.31
C PRO A 138 -0.05 -8.50 -2.31
N ILE A 139 0.75 -9.24 -1.54
CA ILE A 139 0.34 -10.59 -1.14
C ILE A 139 -0.94 -10.39 -0.35
N LEU A 140 -2.06 -10.72 -0.98
CA LEU A 140 -3.39 -10.57 -0.41
C LEU A 140 -3.47 -11.47 0.82
N VAL A 141 -3.26 -10.89 1.99
CA VAL A 141 -3.49 -11.57 3.27
C VAL A 141 -5.00 -11.79 3.37
N THR A 142 -5.44 -12.99 2.99
CA THR A 142 -6.80 -13.55 3.09
C THR A 142 -7.96 -12.63 2.71
N GLY A 143 -8.52 -12.81 1.50
CA GLY A 143 -9.91 -12.42 1.21
C GLY A 143 -10.22 -11.78 -0.15
N SER A 144 -9.22 -11.43 -0.97
CA SER A 144 -9.45 -10.80 -2.28
C SER A 144 -9.34 -11.83 -3.40
N THR A 145 -10.44 -12.49 -3.71
CA THR A 145 -10.57 -13.31 -4.91
C THR A 145 -10.81 -12.40 -6.09
N LEU A 146 -9.82 -12.13 -6.95
CA LEU A 146 -9.97 -11.96 -8.41
C LEU A 146 -8.59 -11.67 -9.07
N PRO A 147 -8.12 -12.50 -10.03
CA PRO A 147 -6.96 -12.18 -10.87
C PRO A 147 -7.23 -10.97 -11.78
N GLY A 148 -6.34 -9.97 -11.79
CA GLY A 148 -6.39 -8.81 -12.69
C GLY A 148 -7.07 -7.55 -12.13
N ALA A 149 -7.47 -7.56 -10.86
CA ALA A 149 -8.05 -6.40 -10.17
C ALA A 149 -7.00 -5.39 -9.63
N ASP A 150 -5.72 -5.56 -10.00
CA ASP A 150 -4.53 -5.03 -9.34
C ASP A 150 -3.63 -4.17 -10.26
N ARG A 151 -4.10 -3.74 -11.43
CA ARG A 151 -3.33 -2.88 -12.36
C ARG A 151 -3.59 -1.40 -12.12
N SER A 152 -2.53 -0.61 -11.90
CA SER A 152 -2.63 0.86 -11.93
C SER A 152 -2.89 1.37 -13.36
N ALA A 153 -3.47 2.58 -13.48
CA ALA A 153 -3.71 3.22 -14.77
C ALA A 153 -2.40 3.46 -15.57
N ALA A 154 -1.28 3.72 -14.88
CA ALA A 154 0.03 3.90 -15.52
C ALA A 154 0.56 2.58 -16.13
N GLN A 155 0.34 1.45 -15.44
CA GLN A 155 0.75 0.13 -15.95
C GLN A 155 -0.10 -0.34 -17.14
N GLN A 156 -1.36 0.10 -17.24
CA GLN A 156 -2.18 -0.14 -18.44
C GLN A 156 -1.70 0.68 -19.66
N ALA A 157 -1.08 1.84 -19.43
CA ALA A 157 -0.61 2.71 -20.51
C ALA A 157 0.73 2.28 -21.12
N ASP A 158 1.60 1.64 -20.35
CA ASP A 158 2.91 1.18 -20.83
C ASP A 158 2.83 -0.10 -21.68
N ASP A 159 1.94 -1.04 -21.36
CA ASP A 159 1.72 -2.23 -22.20
C ASP A 159 1.10 -1.89 -23.56
N ALA A 160 0.27 -0.86 -23.63
CA ALA A 160 -0.30 -0.36 -24.89
C ALA A 160 0.77 0.15 -25.88
N LYS A 161 1.97 0.48 -25.39
CA LYS A 161 3.12 0.85 -26.26
C LYS A 161 3.92 -0.37 -26.73
N ILE A 162 3.79 -1.52 -26.06
CA ILE A 162 4.51 -2.77 -26.38
C ILE A 162 3.75 -3.61 -27.43
N GLU A 163 2.46 -3.34 -27.68
CA GLU A 163 1.64 -4.03 -28.71
C GLU A 163 1.94 -3.64 -30.18
N ARG A 164 3.22 -3.72 -30.62
CA ARG A 164 3.57 -3.83 -32.06
C ARG A 164 3.92 -5.26 -32.49
N GLY A 165 3.50 -6.25 -31.71
CA GLY A 165 3.92 -7.65 -31.87
C GLY A 165 2.80 -8.67 -31.69
N GLY A 166 1.64 -8.47 -32.34
CA GLY A 166 0.78 -9.55 -32.86
C GLY A 166 0.28 -10.68 -31.93
N ILE A 167 0.41 -10.58 -30.62
CA ILE A 167 -0.15 -11.53 -29.66
C ILE A 167 -1.15 -10.77 -28.79
N ALA A 168 -2.44 -11.01 -29.01
CA ALA A 168 -3.51 -10.39 -28.22
C ALA A 168 -3.35 -10.75 -26.73
N ALA A 169 -3.31 -9.73 -25.88
CA ALA A 169 -3.33 -9.91 -24.44
C ALA A 169 -4.56 -10.76 -24.01
N PRO A 170 -4.44 -11.61 -22.96
CA PRO A 170 -5.59 -12.33 -22.40
C PRO A 170 -6.67 -11.33 -21.94
N PRO A 171 -7.95 -11.73 -21.83
CA PRO A 171 -9.06 -10.81 -21.55
C PRO A 171 -8.98 -10.28 -20.11
N GLY A 172 -8.14 -9.27 -19.90
CA GLY A 172 -7.99 -8.49 -18.69
C GLY A 172 -8.19 -7.02 -19.02
N ALA A 173 -9.37 -6.52 -18.68
CA ALA A 173 -9.83 -5.13 -18.72
C ALA A 173 -9.41 -4.32 -19.96
N ARG A 174 -10.35 -4.20 -20.92
CA ARG A 174 -10.32 -3.20 -22.00
C ARG A 174 -9.97 -1.81 -21.42
N PRO A 175 -9.06 -1.04 -22.02
CA PRO A 175 -8.84 0.35 -21.64
C PRO A 175 -10.13 1.16 -21.82
N LEU A 176 -10.57 1.82 -20.75
CA LEU A 176 -11.86 2.50 -20.71
C LEU A 176 -11.81 3.85 -21.41
N SER A 177 -12.86 4.15 -22.19
CA SER A 177 -12.91 5.28 -23.13
C SER A 177 -13.71 6.48 -22.63
N GLY A 178 -14.07 6.50 -21.34
CA GLY A 178 -14.73 7.65 -20.68
C GLY A 178 -16.25 7.69 -20.85
N ASN A 179 -16.83 6.72 -21.56
CA ASN A 179 -18.27 6.57 -21.76
C ASN A 179 -18.88 5.40 -20.94
N GLU A 180 -18.10 4.77 -20.04
CA GLU A 180 -18.60 3.70 -19.19
C GLU A 180 -19.42 4.19 -17.99
N ASP A 181 -20.18 3.27 -17.40
CA ASP A 181 -20.95 3.46 -16.17
C ASP A 181 -20.08 4.10 -15.06
N PRO A 182 -20.46 5.27 -14.51
CA PRO A 182 -19.76 5.93 -13.42
C PRO A 182 -19.48 5.01 -12.22
N ILE A 183 -20.34 4.04 -11.93
CA ILE A 183 -20.16 3.07 -10.85
C ILE A 183 -18.97 2.13 -11.16
N ALA A 184 -18.85 1.66 -12.40
CA ALA A 184 -17.74 0.80 -12.82
C ALA A 184 -16.41 1.58 -12.85
N LEU A 185 -16.44 2.86 -13.25
CA LEU A 185 -15.28 3.76 -13.17
C LEU A 185 -14.86 3.97 -11.72
N GLY A 186 -15.82 4.18 -10.82
CA GLY A 186 -15.59 4.32 -9.39
C GLY A 186 -15.02 3.07 -8.73
N GLU A 187 -15.51 1.88 -9.10
CA GLU A 187 -14.94 0.61 -8.61
C GLU A 187 -13.46 0.48 -8.98
N ARG A 188 -13.08 0.90 -10.19
CA ARG A 188 -11.69 0.88 -10.60
C ARG A 188 -10.86 1.85 -9.78
N VAL A 189 -11.34 3.08 -9.56
CA VAL A 189 -10.65 4.04 -8.66
C VAL A 189 -10.48 3.42 -7.27
N PHE A 190 -11.52 2.80 -6.73
CA PHE A 190 -11.50 2.11 -5.44
C PHE A 190 -10.38 1.04 -5.32
N ARG A 191 -10.09 0.34 -6.42
CA ARG A 191 -9.08 -0.73 -6.48
C ARG A 191 -7.67 -0.25 -6.85
N THR A 192 -7.54 0.92 -7.47
CA THR A 192 -6.30 1.37 -8.12
C THR A 192 -5.76 2.70 -7.65
N ALA A 193 -6.51 3.44 -6.81
CA ALA A 193 -5.99 4.59 -6.08
C ALA A 193 -4.72 4.21 -5.32
N THR A 194 -3.88 5.18 -4.99
CA THR A 194 -2.64 4.94 -4.25
C THR A 194 -2.66 5.76 -2.95
N PRO A 195 -2.80 5.11 -1.79
CA PRO A 195 -3.08 3.68 -1.60
C PRO A 195 -4.48 3.29 -2.05
N ALA A 196 -4.68 2.01 -2.41
CA ALA A 196 -5.97 1.53 -2.87
C ALA A 196 -6.95 1.50 -1.70
N CYS A 197 -8.23 1.83 -1.93
CA CYS A 197 -9.23 1.83 -0.87
C CYS A 197 -9.39 0.42 -0.26
N THR A 198 -9.23 -0.63 -1.07
CA THR A 198 -9.22 -2.04 -0.66
C THR A 198 -8.10 -2.40 0.32
N ALA A 199 -7.03 -1.60 0.40
CA ALA A 199 -5.96 -1.82 1.37
C ALA A 199 -6.42 -1.54 2.81
N CYS A 200 -7.47 -0.73 2.97
CA CYS A 200 -8.00 -0.33 4.28
C CYS A 200 -9.47 -0.75 4.48
N HIS A 201 -10.28 -0.79 3.43
CA HIS A 201 -11.72 -1.00 3.52
C HIS A 201 -12.15 -2.32 2.87
N SER A 202 -12.99 -3.07 3.59
CA SER A 202 -13.66 -4.25 3.04
C SER A 202 -15.04 -3.88 2.53
N THR A 203 -15.47 -4.53 1.45
CA THR A 203 -16.85 -4.45 0.98
C THR A 203 -17.73 -5.54 1.58
N ALA A 204 -17.16 -6.46 2.37
CA ALA A 204 -17.91 -7.52 3.04
C ALA A 204 -18.57 -7.01 4.34
N PRO A 205 -19.84 -7.37 4.62
CA PRO A 205 -20.53 -6.97 5.85
C PRO A 205 -19.78 -7.38 7.11
N GLY A 206 -19.59 -6.42 8.02
CA GLY A 206 -18.98 -6.65 9.33
C GLY A 206 -17.47 -6.94 9.33
N VAL A 207 -16.82 -6.93 8.16
CA VAL A 207 -15.37 -7.15 8.04
C VAL A 207 -14.66 -5.80 8.12
N ASN A 208 -14.30 -5.36 9.33
CA ASN A 208 -13.48 -4.16 9.51
C ASN A 208 -11.99 -4.53 9.37
N MET A 209 -11.22 -3.65 8.74
CA MET A 209 -9.76 -3.76 8.63
C MET A 209 -9.14 -2.50 9.20
N ALA A 210 -8.14 -1.89 8.55
CA ALA A 210 -7.63 -0.58 8.98
C ALA A 210 -8.70 0.54 8.89
N GLY A 211 -9.66 0.39 7.98
CA GLY A 211 -10.88 1.19 7.90
C GLY A 211 -12.14 0.35 8.14
N PRO A 212 -13.28 1.00 8.43
CA PRO A 212 -14.54 0.30 8.61
C PRO A 212 -14.98 -0.40 7.31
N SER A 213 -15.75 -1.47 7.45
CA SER A 213 -16.47 -2.07 6.32
C SER A 213 -17.30 -1.00 5.62
N LEU A 214 -17.36 -1.05 4.30
CA LEU A 214 -18.17 -0.16 3.46
C LEU A 214 -19.50 -0.79 3.05
N ALA A 215 -19.74 -2.05 3.43
CA ALA A 215 -21.08 -2.64 3.34
C ALA A 215 -22.08 -1.80 4.15
N GLY A 216 -23.24 -1.56 3.55
CA GLY A 216 -24.31 -0.74 4.13
C GLY A 216 -23.90 0.68 4.49
N VAL A 217 -22.83 1.24 3.89
CA VAL A 217 -22.33 2.58 4.23
C VAL A 217 -23.40 3.65 4.01
N LYS A 218 -24.23 3.50 2.97
CA LYS A 218 -25.35 4.40 2.71
C LYS A 218 -26.31 4.49 3.90
N GLY A 219 -26.89 3.36 4.32
CA GLY A 219 -27.86 3.34 5.42
C GLY A 219 -27.27 3.80 6.75
N ARG A 220 -26.00 3.45 7.04
CA ARG A 220 -25.29 3.96 8.23
C ARG A 220 -25.09 5.46 8.17
N THR A 221 -24.78 6.01 7.01
CA THR A 221 -24.60 7.46 6.82
C THR A 221 -25.92 8.21 6.97
N GLU A 222 -27.02 7.68 6.41
CA GLU A 222 -28.37 8.26 6.58
C GLU A 222 -28.74 8.37 8.07
N ALA A 223 -28.48 7.32 8.85
CA ALA A 223 -28.69 7.34 10.30
C ALA A 223 -27.77 8.34 11.02
N LEU A 224 -26.49 8.43 10.63
CA LEU A 224 -25.53 9.36 11.21
C LEU A 224 -25.90 10.82 10.96
N LEU A 225 -26.28 11.19 9.74
CA LEU A 225 -26.68 12.55 9.37
C LEU A 225 -27.94 13.02 10.10
N GLY A 226 -28.80 12.07 10.51
CA GLY A 226 -29.95 12.35 11.38
C GLY A 226 -29.61 12.49 12.87
N SER A 227 -28.37 12.26 13.27
CA SER A 227 -27.92 12.27 14.67
C SER A 227 -27.16 13.55 15.04
N ALA A 228 -27.10 13.88 16.34
CA ALA A 228 -26.30 15.00 16.85
C ALA A 228 -24.78 14.71 16.91
N ASP A 229 -24.39 13.47 16.60
CA ASP A 229 -23.01 12.98 16.68
C ASP A 229 -22.20 13.35 15.43
N TYR A 230 -22.87 13.68 14.32
CA TYR A 230 -22.20 14.18 13.13
C TYR A 230 -21.62 15.58 13.36
N LYS A 231 -20.34 15.75 13.00
CA LYS A 231 -19.57 17.00 13.23
C LYS A 231 -19.07 17.65 11.94
N GLY A 232 -19.31 17.03 10.79
CA GLY A 232 -18.92 17.58 9.49
C GLY A 232 -19.96 18.53 8.90
N GLN A 233 -19.81 18.86 7.61
CA GLN A 233 -20.61 19.86 6.90
C GLN A 233 -21.56 19.27 5.86
N ALA A 234 -21.51 17.97 5.63
CA ALA A 234 -22.36 17.27 4.67
C ALA A 234 -23.84 17.32 5.05
N LYS A 235 -24.68 17.43 4.02
CA LYS A 235 -26.15 17.52 4.16
C LYS A 235 -26.87 16.28 3.66
N ASP A 236 -26.19 15.44 2.90
CA ASP A 236 -26.69 14.19 2.35
C ASP A 236 -25.57 13.15 2.31
N VAL A 237 -25.94 11.92 1.95
CA VAL A 237 -25.01 10.77 1.94
C VAL A 237 -23.86 10.99 0.95
N ALA A 238 -24.14 11.56 -0.24
CA ALA A 238 -23.13 11.76 -1.26
C ALA A 238 -22.08 12.78 -0.78
N ALA A 239 -22.54 13.89 -0.20
CA ALA A 239 -21.69 14.91 0.40
C ALA A 239 -20.86 14.36 1.56
N TYR A 240 -21.41 13.45 2.37
CA TYR A 240 -20.66 12.82 3.48
C TYR A 240 -19.56 11.91 2.95
N LEU A 241 -19.87 11.10 1.93
CA LEU A 241 -18.87 10.21 1.31
C LEU A 241 -17.76 11.02 0.65
N HIS A 242 -18.12 12.09 -0.06
CA HIS A 242 -17.14 13.03 -0.62
C HIS A 242 -16.29 13.67 0.47
N GLU A 243 -16.89 14.24 1.52
CA GLU A 243 -16.20 14.85 2.66
C GLU A 243 -15.27 13.85 3.34
N SER A 244 -15.70 12.61 3.53
CA SER A 244 -14.89 11.56 4.13
C SER A 244 -13.66 11.21 3.28
N ILE A 245 -13.75 11.33 1.95
CA ILE A 245 -12.63 11.07 1.03
C ILE A 245 -11.64 12.25 1.00
N VAL A 246 -12.14 13.48 0.93
CA VAL A 246 -11.29 14.68 0.74
C VAL A 246 -10.83 15.31 2.05
N SER A 247 -11.56 15.08 3.15
CA SER A 247 -11.36 15.67 4.46
C SER A 247 -11.75 14.68 5.57
N PRO A 248 -11.07 13.53 5.65
CA PRO A 248 -11.45 12.42 6.54
C PRO A 248 -11.47 12.76 8.04
N SER A 249 -10.85 13.87 8.46
CA SER A 249 -10.88 14.34 9.85
C SER A 249 -12.01 15.34 10.14
N ALA A 250 -12.83 15.72 9.14
CA ALA A 250 -14.00 16.57 9.34
C ALA A 250 -15.07 15.88 10.22
N HIS A 251 -15.19 14.56 10.08
CA HIS A 251 -15.93 13.71 11.01
C HIS A 251 -15.14 12.44 11.28
N LEU A 252 -14.77 12.22 12.54
CA LEU A 252 -14.05 11.02 12.95
C LEU A 252 -15.03 9.88 13.21
N VAL A 253 -14.91 8.82 12.40
CA VAL A 253 -15.67 7.59 12.63
C VAL A 253 -15.28 7.02 14.00
N PRO A 254 -16.25 6.71 14.89
CA PRO A 254 -15.96 6.19 16.21
C PRO A 254 -15.16 4.87 16.16
N GLY A 255 -14.08 4.82 16.93
CA GLY A 255 -13.27 3.61 17.10
C GLY A 255 -11.78 3.94 17.19
N PRO A 256 -11.05 3.37 18.18
CA PRO A 256 -9.62 3.64 18.35
C PRO A 256 -8.76 3.13 17.18
N MET A 257 -9.33 2.26 16.34
CA MET A 257 -8.65 1.72 15.16
C MET A 257 -8.73 2.63 13.93
N TYR A 258 -9.56 3.68 13.94
CA TYR A 258 -9.81 4.53 12.77
C TYR A 258 -9.23 5.95 12.91
N SER A 259 -8.97 6.39 14.14
CA SER A 259 -8.41 7.71 14.42
C SER A 259 -7.68 7.74 15.76
N ALA A 260 -6.72 8.65 15.89
CA ALA A 260 -6.07 9.01 17.14
C ALA A 260 -5.72 10.50 17.13
N ASP A 261 -5.70 11.12 18.32
CA ASP A 261 -5.30 12.52 18.52
C ASP A 261 -6.04 13.50 17.58
N GLY A 262 -7.34 13.29 17.37
CA GLY A 262 -8.16 14.13 16.50
C GLY A 262 -7.91 13.95 15.00
N THR A 263 -7.10 12.98 14.60
CA THR A 263 -6.68 12.75 13.21
C THR A 263 -7.18 11.39 12.72
N SER A 264 -7.87 11.37 11.58
CA SER A 264 -8.25 10.14 10.90
C SER A 264 -7.04 9.44 10.30
N PHE A 265 -7.04 8.10 10.34
CA PHE A 265 -6.01 7.30 9.67
C PHE A 265 -6.24 7.15 8.16
N MET A 266 -7.40 7.55 7.66
CA MET A 266 -7.63 7.63 6.22
C MET A 266 -6.73 8.73 5.61
N PRO A 267 -5.96 8.44 4.54
CA PRO A 267 -5.07 9.43 3.93
C PRO A 267 -5.80 10.70 3.47
N THR A 268 -5.18 11.85 3.70
CA THR A 268 -5.69 13.16 3.25
C THR A 268 -5.20 13.56 1.87
N THR A 269 -4.50 12.67 1.16
CA THR A 269 -3.84 12.98 -0.11
C THR A 269 -4.78 12.85 -1.31
N TYR A 270 -5.88 12.11 -1.19
CA TYR A 270 -6.80 11.83 -2.31
C TYR A 270 -7.37 13.08 -2.97
N ALA A 271 -7.56 14.19 -2.24
CA ALA A 271 -7.98 15.47 -2.81
C ALA A 271 -6.97 16.06 -3.81
N LYS A 272 -5.69 15.66 -3.71
CA LYS A 272 -4.60 16.06 -4.61
C LYS A 272 -4.32 15.00 -5.67
N ASP A 273 -4.45 13.72 -5.30
CA ASP A 273 -4.05 12.58 -6.14
C ASP A 273 -5.15 12.15 -7.12
N LEU A 274 -6.41 12.47 -6.84
CA LEU A 274 -7.56 12.12 -7.67
C LEU A 274 -8.19 13.38 -8.27
N THR A 275 -8.72 13.26 -9.49
CA THR A 275 -9.52 14.33 -10.09
C THR A 275 -10.89 14.42 -9.41
N ALA A 276 -11.55 15.58 -9.49
CA ALA A 276 -12.92 15.75 -8.99
C ALA A 276 -13.87 14.70 -9.58
N GLU A 277 -13.74 14.41 -10.89
CA GLU A 277 -14.54 13.41 -11.57
C GLU A 277 -14.28 11.98 -11.06
N GLN A 278 -13.03 11.64 -10.72
CA GLN A 278 -12.72 10.34 -10.11
C GLN A 278 -13.30 10.22 -8.69
N ILE A 279 -13.34 11.31 -7.93
CA ILE A 279 -13.97 11.34 -6.61
C ILE A 279 -15.48 11.15 -6.76
N ASP A 280 -16.12 11.84 -7.72
CA ASP A 280 -17.56 11.70 -7.98
C ASP A 280 -17.93 10.26 -8.40
N GLN A 281 -17.12 9.65 -9.28
CA GLN A 281 -17.27 8.24 -9.67
C GLN A 281 -17.13 7.30 -8.46
N LEU A 282 -16.16 7.57 -7.59
CA LEU A 282 -15.95 6.80 -6.37
C LEU A 282 -17.16 6.92 -5.41
N VAL A 283 -17.70 8.13 -5.23
CA VAL A 283 -18.92 8.36 -4.45
C VAL A 283 -20.09 7.59 -5.04
N ALA A 284 -20.29 7.62 -6.36
CA ALA A 284 -21.33 6.84 -7.04
C ALA A 284 -21.20 5.33 -6.79
N TYR A 285 -19.97 4.80 -6.85
CA TYR A 285 -19.70 3.40 -6.51
C TYR A 285 -20.02 3.07 -5.06
N LEU A 286 -19.61 3.90 -4.10
CA LEU A 286 -19.89 3.71 -2.67
C LEU A 286 -21.39 3.79 -2.36
N MET A 287 -22.12 4.68 -3.04
CA MET A 287 -23.58 4.78 -2.93
C MET A 287 -24.33 3.54 -3.44
N SER A 288 -23.70 2.77 -4.33
CA SER A 288 -24.27 1.50 -4.85
C SER A 288 -24.15 0.34 -3.86
N MET A 289 -23.33 0.47 -2.81
CA MET A 289 -23.10 -0.58 -1.82
C MET A 289 -24.33 -0.78 -0.92
N LYS A 290 -24.77 -2.03 -0.83
CA LYS A 290 -25.86 -2.46 0.05
C LYS A 290 -25.36 -2.83 1.43
#